data_AF-A0A084GQH3-F1
#
_entry.id   AF-A0A084GQH3-F1
#
_cell.length_a   1.000
_cell.length_b   1.000
_cell.length_c   1.000
_cell.angle_alpha   90.00
_cell.angle_beta   90.00
_cell.angle_gamma   90.00
#
_symmetry.space_group_name_H-M   'P 1'
#
loop_
_entity.id
_entity.type
_entity.pdbx_description
1 polymer ?
#
loop_
_entity_poly.entity_id
_entity_poly.type
_entity_poly.pdbx_seq_one_letter_code
_entity_poly.pdbx_strand_id
1 'polypeptide(L)'
;MGHDICGYNQAGEEIAYLRFSMGNGHASIVYGVLDADEYNGGVSGTGSSSSFSMQQMEKALNEYQKFWKINKIPESEFVKWEIKQIQDFLSICMLAAEKEGNVRVCFS
;
A
#
# COMPACT_ATOMS: atom_id res chain seq x y z
N MET A 1 11.06 -4.78 -14.45
CA MET A 1 9.66 -5.03 -14.06
C MET A 1 9.54 -4.86 -12.57
N GLY A 2 8.41 -4.37 -12.10
CA GLY A 2 8.19 -3.98 -10.72
C GLY A 2 6.72 -3.64 -10.48
N HIS A 3 6.36 -3.41 -9.23
CA HIS A 3 5.02 -3.02 -8.82
C HIS A 3 5.06 -1.56 -8.40
N ASP A 4 4.33 -0.71 -9.11
CA ASP A 4 4.12 0.68 -8.81
C ASP A 4 2.73 0.83 -8.21
N ILE A 5 2.64 1.29 -6.97
CA ILE A 5 1.37 1.50 -6.27
C ILE A 5 1.26 2.98 -5.90
N CYS A 6 0.26 3.67 -6.47
CA CYS A 6 0.07 5.10 -6.30
C CYS A 6 -1.26 5.38 -5.60
N GLY A 7 -1.26 6.26 -4.61
CA GLY A 7 -2.46 6.80 -3.97
C GLY A 7 -2.80 8.18 -4.51
N TYR A 8 -4.08 8.40 -4.83
CA TYR A 8 -4.61 9.66 -5.36
C TYR A 8 -5.77 10.17 -4.50
N ASN A 9 -5.78 11.47 -4.23
CA ASN A 9 -6.90 12.16 -3.59
C ASN A 9 -8.07 12.38 -4.58
N GLN A 10 -9.17 12.99 -4.13
CA GLN A 10 -10.33 13.28 -4.99
C GLN A 10 -10.07 14.32 -6.07
N ALA A 11 -9.07 15.20 -5.87
CA ALA A 11 -8.62 16.13 -6.90
C ALA A 11 -7.82 15.43 -8.02
N GLY A 12 -7.49 14.14 -7.86
CA GLY A 12 -6.68 13.37 -8.80
C GLY A 12 -5.18 13.61 -8.64
N GLU A 13 -4.76 14.26 -7.57
CA GLU A 13 -3.35 14.49 -7.25
C GLU A 13 -2.75 13.26 -6.59
N GLU A 14 -1.53 12.88 -7.01
CA GLU A 14 -0.78 11.81 -6.35
C GLU A 14 -0.32 12.29 -4.98
N ILE A 15 -0.68 11.53 -3.94
CA ILE A 15 -0.36 11.86 -2.54
C ILE A 15 0.59 10.85 -1.90
N ALA A 16 0.69 9.64 -2.45
CA ALA A 16 1.52 8.58 -1.92
C ALA A 16 1.98 7.64 -3.03
N TYR A 17 3.18 7.08 -2.89
CA TYR A 17 3.80 6.22 -3.90
C TYR A 17 4.64 5.12 -3.26
N LEU A 18 4.54 3.92 -3.84
CA LEU A 18 5.40 2.77 -3.53
C LEU A 18 5.93 2.17 -4.82
N ARG A 19 7.19 1.74 -4.80
CA ARG A 19 7.80 0.97 -5.88
C ARG A 19 8.49 -0.27 -5.34
N PHE A 20 8.16 -1.41 -5.94
CA PHE A 20 8.78 -2.69 -5.63
C PHE A 20 9.46 -3.25 -6.88
N SER A 21 10.60 -3.90 -6.69
CA SER A 21 11.25 -4.67 -7.75
C SER A 21 10.52 -6.00 -7.99
N MET A 22 10.72 -6.58 -9.17
CA MET A 22 10.29 -7.95 -9.47
C MET A 22 10.80 -8.92 -8.39
N GLY A 23 9.90 -9.74 -7.83
CA GLY A 23 10.24 -10.73 -6.81
C GLY A 23 10.32 -10.18 -5.38
N ASN A 24 9.98 -8.90 -5.17
CA ASN A 24 9.87 -8.34 -3.84
C ASN A 24 8.58 -8.81 -3.15
N GLY A 25 8.73 -9.73 -2.19
CA GLY A 25 7.61 -10.30 -1.44
C GLY A 25 6.86 -9.32 -0.55
N HIS A 26 7.36 -8.09 -0.31
CA HIS A 26 6.61 -7.09 0.46
C HIS A 26 5.47 -6.48 -0.35
N ALA A 27 5.51 -6.54 -1.69
CA ALA A 27 4.40 -6.08 -2.53
C ALA A 27 3.11 -6.84 -2.21
N SER A 28 3.18 -8.17 -2.01
CA SER A 28 2.00 -8.98 -1.68
C SER A 28 1.39 -8.64 -0.33
N ILE A 29 2.18 -8.11 0.62
CA ILE A 29 1.65 -7.61 1.89
C ILE A 29 0.70 -6.43 1.62
N VAL A 30 1.08 -5.52 0.72
CA VAL A 30 0.26 -4.35 0.37
C VAL A 30 -1.04 -4.77 -0.30
N TYR A 31 -0.98 -5.68 -1.28
CA TYR A 31 -2.19 -6.23 -1.91
C TYR A 31 -3.09 -6.92 -0.88
N GLY A 32 -2.52 -7.74 0.01
CA GLY A 32 -3.28 -8.47 1.02
C GLY A 32 -3.98 -7.55 2.03
N VAL A 33 -3.30 -6.56 2.60
CA VAL A 33 -3.92 -5.65 3.60
C VAL A 33 -4.97 -4.72 2.97
N LEU A 34 -4.87 -4.47 1.67
CA LEU A 34 -5.88 -3.72 0.92
C LEU A 34 -7.00 -4.60 0.35
N ASP A 35 -6.96 -5.93 0.55
CA ASP A 35 -7.91 -6.88 -0.07
C ASP A 35 -7.96 -6.70 -1.60
N ALA A 36 -6.77 -6.54 -2.20
CA ALA A 36 -6.53 -6.06 -3.55
C ALA A 36 -5.78 -7.10 -4.42
N ASP A 37 -5.80 -8.38 -4.02
CA ASP A 37 -5.07 -9.46 -4.70
C ASP A 37 -5.46 -9.63 -6.17
N GLU A 38 -6.69 -9.25 -6.53
CA GLU A 38 -7.18 -9.21 -7.92
C GLU A 38 -6.38 -8.24 -8.83
N TYR A 39 -5.67 -7.27 -8.25
CA TYR A 39 -4.82 -6.33 -8.97
C TYR A 39 -3.34 -6.74 -9.02
N ASN A 40 -3.00 -7.90 -8.45
CA ASN A 40 -1.64 -8.45 -8.49
C ASN A 40 -1.43 -9.26 -9.78
N GLY A 41 -0.69 -8.69 -10.74
CA GLY A 41 -0.32 -9.34 -12.01
C GLY A 41 0.89 -10.28 -11.89
N GLY A 42 1.36 -10.57 -10.69
CA GLY A 42 2.48 -11.48 -10.40
C GLY A 42 3.85 -10.78 -10.42
N VAL A 43 4.24 -10.17 -11.54
CA VAL A 43 5.52 -9.42 -11.68
C VAL A 43 5.34 -7.90 -11.76
N SER A 44 4.09 -7.46 -11.87
CA SER A 44 3.63 -6.06 -11.92
C SER A 44 2.20 -5.98 -11.37
N GLY A 45 1.68 -4.75 -11.25
CA GLY A 45 0.23 -4.55 -11.14
C GLY A 45 -0.50 -4.81 -12.47
N THR A 46 -1.82 -4.74 -12.43
CA THR A 46 -2.69 -4.89 -13.62
C THR A 46 -2.93 -3.58 -14.37
N GLY A 47 -2.42 -2.46 -13.86
CA GLY A 47 -2.75 -1.10 -14.31
C GLY A 47 -4.12 -0.61 -13.85
N SER A 48 -4.86 -1.40 -13.07
CA SER A 48 -6.19 -1.06 -12.57
C SER A 48 -6.12 -0.24 -11.28
N SER A 49 -7.27 0.28 -10.86
CA SER A 49 -7.39 1.08 -9.64
C SER A 49 -8.66 0.76 -8.87
N SER A 50 -8.64 0.95 -7.56
CA SER A 50 -9.83 0.86 -6.70
C SER A 50 -9.91 2.04 -5.75
N SER A 51 -11.12 2.35 -5.28
CA SER A 51 -11.37 3.40 -4.30
C SER A 51 -11.60 2.81 -2.92
N PHE A 52 -10.88 3.32 -1.94
CA PHE A 52 -10.90 2.85 -0.56
C PHE A 52 -11.49 3.90 0.36
N SER A 53 -12.42 3.49 1.22
CA SER A 53 -12.94 4.33 2.28
C SER A 53 -11.92 4.49 3.41
N MET A 54 -12.15 5.48 4.28
CA MET A 54 -11.35 5.67 5.50
C MET A 54 -11.29 4.40 6.36
N GLN A 55 -12.42 3.69 6.50
CA GLN A 55 -12.50 2.46 7.30
C GLN A 55 -11.69 1.31 6.68
N GLN A 56 -11.67 1.20 5.34
CA GLN A 56 -10.85 0.20 4.66
C GLN A 56 -9.36 0.51 4.83
N MET A 57 -8.96 1.78 4.71
CA MET A 57 -7.58 2.20 4.92
C MET A 57 -7.12 2.04 6.37
N GLU A 58 -8.00 2.36 7.34
CA GLU A 58 -7.74 2.15 8.76
C GLU A 58 -7.54 0.66 9.07
N LYS A 59 -8.40 -0.21 8.52
CA LYS A 59 -8.25 -1.67 8.63
C LYS A 59 -6.90 -2.11 8.08
N ALA A 60 -6.54 -1.68 6.86
CA ALA A 60 -5.29 -2.03 6.21
C ALA A 60 -4.07 -1.61 7.03
N LEU A 61 -4.05 -0.37 7.54
CA LEU A 61 -2.97 0.15 8.38
C LEU A 61 -2.85 -0.66 9.68
N ASN A 62 -3.97 -0.97 10.32
CA ASN A 62 -3.99 -1.75 11.56
C ASN A 62 -3.50 -3.19 11.34
N GLU A 63 -3.91 -3.85 10.26
CA GLU A 63 -3.45 -5.19 9.90
C GLU A 63 -1.95 -5.21 9.59
N TYR A 64 -1.47 -4.22 8.84
CA TYR A 64 -0.05 -4.05 8.54
C TYR A 64 0.79 -3.85 9.81
N GLN A 65 0.35 -2.99 10.72
CA GLN A 65 1.03 -2.77 12.00
C GLN A 65 1.02 -4.03 12.88
N LYS A 66 -0.09 -4.78 12.91
CA LYS A 66 -0.17 -6.06 13.64
C LYS A 66 0.79 -7.09 13.06
N PHE A 67 0.91 -7.18 11.74
CA PHE A 67 1.84 -8.08 11.06
C PHE A 67 3.28 -7.87 11.54
N TRP A 68 3.77 -6.63 11.58
CA TRP A 68 5.14 -6.33 12.03
C TRP A 68 5.33 -6.33 13.55
N LYS A 69 4.27 -6.26 14.34
CA LYS A 69 4.35 -6.49 15.80
C LYS A 69 4.57 -7.97 16.15
N ILE A 70 4.00 -8.87 15.34
CA ILE A 70 4.08 -10.32 15.58
C ILE A 70 5.34 -10.91 14.94
N ASN A 71 5.74 -10.41 13.79
CA ASN A 71 6.92 -10.89 13.07
C ASN A 71 8.19 -10.13 13.49
N LYS A 72 9.32 -10.84 13.57
CA LYS A 72 10.62 -10.19 13.81
C LYS A 72 10.95 -9.30 12.61
N ILE A 73 11.09 -8.00 12.84
CA ILE A 73 11.57 -7.06 11.82
C ILE A 73 13.00 -7.48 11.41
N PRO A 74 13.27 -7.67 10.11
CA PRO A 74 14.60 -8.01 9.64
C PRO A 74 15.63 -6.95 10.02
N GLU A 75 16.87 -7.38 10.29
CA GLU A 75 17.95 -6.47 10.73
C GLU A 75 18.43 -5.54 9.61
N SER A 76 18.18 -5.93 8.35
CA SER A 76 18.53 -5.13 7.18
C SER A 76 17.88 -3.75 7.20
N GLU A 77 18.70 -2.70 7.18
CA GLU A 77 18.25 -1.30 7.12
C GLU A 77 17.40 -1.03 5.86
N PHE A 78 17.71 -1.69 4.75
CA PHE A 78 16.90 -1.60 3.53
C PHE A 78 15.47 -2.10 3.77
N VAL A 79 15.33 -3.24 4.45
CA VAL A 79 14.00 -3.81 4.75
C VAL A 79 13.25 -2.94 5.76
N LYS A 80 13.92 -2.42 6.80
CA LYS A 80 13.29 -1.48 7.74
C LYS A 80 12.79 -0.21 7.04
N TRP A 81 13.58 0.30 6.09
CA TRP A 81 13.19 1.44 5.27
C TRP A 81 11.95 1.11 4.42
N GLU A 82 11.90 -0.04 3.74
CA GLU A 82 10.72 -0.47 2.98
C GLU A 82 9.48 -0.62 3.87
N ILE A 83 9.63 -1.24 5.05
CA ILE A 83 8.53 -1.40 6.01
C ILE A 83 7.93 -0.05 6.39
N LYS A 84 8.80 0.94 6.63
CA LYS A 84 8.39 2.30 6.93
C LYS A 84 7.71 2.96 5.73
N GLN A 85 8.21 2.79 4.50
CA GLN A 85 7.58 3.34 3.30
C GLN A 85 6.14 2.85 3.13
N ILE A 86 5.89 1.55 3.32
CA ILE A 86 4.54 1.00 3.23
C ILE A 86 3.65 1.57 4.35
N GLN A 87 4.17 1.70 5.57
CA GLN A 87 3.42 2.31 6.67
C GLN A 87 3.05 3.77 6.38
N ASP A 88 4.00 4.54 5.85
CA ASP A 88 3.81 5.95 5.49
C ASP A 88 2.75 6.05 4.37
N PHE A 89 2.83 5.20 3.35
CA PHE A 89 1.85 5.12 2.26
C PHE A 89 0.42 4.89 2.78
N LEU A 90 0.22 3.86 3.60
CA LEU A 90 -1.09 3.54 4.16
C LEU A 90 -1.62 4.66 5.05
N SER A 91 -0.74 5.30 5.84
CA SER A 91 -1.13 6.41 6.72
C SER A 91 -1.54 7.65 5.94
N ILE A 92 -0.81 8.02 4.89
CA ILE A 92 -1.15 9.16 4.02
C ILE A 92 -2.50 8.91 3.32
N CYS A 93 -2.69 7.71 2.78
CA CYS A 93 -3.95 7.33 2.12
C CYS A 93 -5.13 7.34 3.10
N MET A 94 -4.94 6.88 4.34
CA MET A 94 -5.96 6.97 5.40
C MET A 94 -6.32 8.42 5.70
N LEU A 95 -5.34 9.31 5.90
CA LEU A 95 -5.59 10.73 6.19
C LEU A 95 -6.35 11.43 5.05
N ALA A 96 -6.02 11.10 3.79
CA ALA A 96 -6.75 11.61 2.64
C ALA A 96 -8.19 11.09 2.61
N ALA A 97 -8.39 9.77 2.84
CA ALA A 97 -9.72 9.19 2.89
C ALA A 97 -10.56 9.71 4.08
N GLU A 98 -9.94 10.06 5.20
CA GLU A 98 -10.61 10.72 6.32
C GLU A 98 -11.10 12.12 5.95
N LYS A 99 -10.27 12.90 5.26
CA LYS A 99 -10.58 14.27 4.86
C LYS A 99 -11.59 14.35 3.71
N GLU A 100 -11.51 13.42 2.76
CA GLU A 100 -12.21 13.50 1.47
C GLU A 100 -13.25 12.39 1.28
N GLY A 101 -13.32 11.42 2.20
CA GLY A 101 -14.27 10.31 2.21
C GLY A 101 -13.75 9.04 1.52
N ASN A 102 -12.86 9.17 0.52
CA ASN A 102 -12.16 8.05 -0.08
C ASN A 102 -10.80 8.47 -0.66
N VAL A 103 -9.98 7.46 -0.96
CA VAL A 103 -8.72 7.58 -1.69
C VAL A 103 -8.72 6.57 -2.83
N ARG A 104 -8.21 6.93 -3.99
CA ARG A 104 -8.05 6.00 -5.13
C ARG A 104 -6.64 5.44 -5.11
N VAL A 105 -6.48 4.12 -5.16
CA VAL A 105 -5.18 3.46 -5.29
C VAL A 105 -5.09 2.77 -6.65
N CYS A 106 -4.03 3.06 -7.39
CA CYS A 106 -3.69 2.44 -8.66
C CYS A 106 -2.57 1.41 -8.47
N PHE A 107 -2.66 0.28 -9.18
CA PHE A 107 -1.73 -0.84 -9.08
C PHE A 107 -1.17 -1.15 -10.47
N SER A 108 0.07 -0.73 -10.76
CA SER A 108 0.74 -0.85 -12.08
C SER A 108 2.04 -1.64 -12.04
#